data_AF-A0A2A2HND1-F1
#
_entry.id   AF-A0A2A2HND1-F1
#
_cell.length_a   1.000
_cell.length_b   1.000
_cell.length_c   1.000
_cell.angle_alpha   90.00
_cell.angle_beta   90.00
_cell.angle_gamma   90.00
#
_symmetry.space_group_name_H-M   'P 1'
#
loop_
_entity.id
_entity.type
_entity.pdbx_description
1 polymer ?
#
loop_
_entity_poly.entity_id
_entity_poly.type
_entity_poly.pdbx_seq_one_letter_code
_entity_poly.pdbx_strand_id
1 'polypeptide(L)' 'MEVAYPDETLDAVLKRFASKQIGRLPVVDREDKTRLLGLITRSDIVNAYNKKVVEKVRDTY' A
#
# COMPACT_ATOMS: atom_id res chain seq x y z
N MET A 1 5.27 -8.28 14.53
CA MET A 1 4.72 -8.15 13.16
C MET A 1 4.48 -6.69 12.88
N GLU A 2 4.84 -6.22 11.70
CA GLU A 2 4.55 -4.85 11.27
C GLU A 2 3.13 -4.77 10.71
N VAL A 3 2.49 -3.62 10.89
CA VAL A 3 1.15 -3.33 10.37
C VAL A 3 1.17 -1.95 9.72
N ALA A 4 0.25 -1.71 8.80
CA ALA A 4 -0.06 -0.39 8.26
C ALA A 4 -1.43 0.08 8.77
N TYR A 5 -1.68 1.38 8.66
CA TYR A 5 -2.97 1.99 8.98
C TYR A 5 -3.58 2.65 7.72
N PRO A 6 -4.92 2.76 7.62
CA PRO A 6 -5.58 3.27 6.41
C PRO A 6 -5.30 4.75 6.14
N ASP A 7 -4.91 5.52 7.16
CA ASP A 7 -4.53 6.92 7.09
C ASP A 7 -3.03 7.14 6.75
N GLU A 8 -2.23 6.08 6.71
CA GLU A 8 -0.81 6.20 6.36
C GLU A 8 -0.60 6.44 4.86
N THR A 9 0.42 7.23 4.55
CA THR A 9 0.83 7.43 3.16
C THR A 9 1.52 6.19 2.61
N LEU A 10 1.40 6.03 1.30
CA LEU A 10 2.03 4.93 0.58
C LEU A 10 3.58 5.02 0.62
N ASP A 11 4.14 6.24 0.73
CA ASP A 11 5.57 6.47 0.98
C ASP A 11 6.04 5.84 2.31
N ALA A 12 5.26 6.01 3.39
CA ALA A 12 5.59 5.41 4.69
C ALA A 12 5.57 3.88 4.63
N VAL A 13 4.63 3.29 3.90
CA VAL A 13 4.58 1.84 3.62
C VAL A 13 5.82 1.39 2.83
N LEU A 14 6.18 2.09 1.76
CA LEU A 14 7.34 1.77 0.92
C LEU A 14 8.68 1.86 1.67
N LYS A 15 8.85 2.88 2.52
CA LYS A 15 10.03 3.00 3.40
C LYS A 15 10.18 1.81 4.34
N ARG A 16 9.08 1.29 4.89
CA ARG A 16 9.10 0.07 5.71
C ARG A 16 9.42 -1.17 4.90
N PHE A 17 8.86 -1.31 3.69
CA PHE A 17 9.22 -2.39 2.79
C PHE A 17 10.72 -2.44 2.48
N ALA A 18 11.34 -1.28 2.26
CA ALA A 18 12.78 -1.18 2.01
C ALA A 18 13.61 -1.46 3.27
N SER A 19 13.34 -0.76 4.38
CA SER A 19 14.16 -0.84 5.60
C SER A 19 14.05 -2.19 6.33
N LYS A 20 12.88 -2.84 6.28
CA LYS A 20 12.63 -4.10 7.00
C LYS A 20 12.68 -5.33 6.10
N GLN A 21 13.00 -5.17 4.82
CA GLN A 21 13.03 -6.24 3.82
C GLN A 21 11.73 -7.08 3.77
N ILE A 22 10.59 -6.42 4.01
CA ILE A 22 9.25 -7.03 3.95
C ILE A 22 8.52 -6.61 2.69
N GLY A 23 7.67 -7.50 2.15
CA GLY A 23 6.93 -7.27 0.91
C GLY A 23 5.41 -7.08 1.09
N ARG A 24 4.92 -7.21 2.32
CA ARG A 24 3.49 -7.19 2.66
C ARG A 24 3.27 -6.66 4.07
N LEU A 25 2.18 -5.92 4.26
CA LEU A 25 1.73 -5.41 5.55
C LEU A 25 0.22 -5.56 5.67
N PRO A 26 -0.30 -6.17 6.76
CA PRO A 26 -1.72 -6.08 7.07
C PRO A 26 -2.07 -4.63 7.41
N VAL A 27 -3.21 -4.16 6.90
CA VAL A 27 -3.78 -2.86 7.24
C VAL A 27 -4.80 -3.09 8.34
N VAL A 28 -4.63 -2.46 9.49
CA VAL A 28 -5.52 -2.60 10.65
C VAL A 28 -6.15 -1.26 11.01
N ASP A 29 -7.25 -1.32 11.74
CA ASP A 29 -7.85 -0.13 12.33
C ASP A 29 -6.91 0.49 13.37
N ARG A 30 -6.92 1.82 13.45
CA ARG A 30 -6.02 2.56 14.34
C ARG A 30 -6.51 2.55 15.78
N GLU A 31 -7.82 2.57 15.97
CA GLU A 31 -8.47 2.51 17.27
C GLU A 31 -8.58 1.06 17.77
N ASP A 32 -8.75 0.09 16.85
CA ASP A 32 -8.77 -1.33 17.16
C ASP A 32 -7.80 -2.15 16.28
N LYS A 33 -6.59 -2.41 16.81
CA LYS A 33 -5.55 -3.17 16.10
C LYS A 33 -5.91 -4.64 15.84
N THR A 34 -6.95 -5.18 16.48
CA THR A 34 -7.42 -6.55 16.22
C THR A 34 -8.29 -6.62 14.96
N ARG A 35 -8.83 -5.48 14.54
CA ARG A 35 -9.66 -5.36 13.35
C ARG A 35 -8.79 -5.21 12.10
N LEU A 36 -8.69 -6.30 11.35
CA LEU A 36 -8.04 -6.32 10.04
C LEU A 36 -8.93 -5.63 8.98
N LEU A 37 -8.40 -4.57 8.36
CA LEU A 37 -9.08 -3.83 7.29
C LEU A 37 -8.64 -4.29 5.90
N GLY A 38 -7.43 -4.85 5.77
CA GLY A 38 -6.95 -5.35 4.49
C GLY A 38 -5.49 -5.78 4.50
N LEU A 39 -4.92 -5.95 3.30
CA LEU A 39 -3.52 -6.29 3.08
C LEU A 39 -2.97 -5.41 1.96
N ILE A 40 -1.79 -4.85 2.17
CA ILE A 40 -1.03 -4.16 1.11
C ILE A 40 0.24 -4.93 0.81
N THR A 41 0.47 -5.23 -0.47
CA THR A 41 1.71 -5.83 -0.96
C THR A 41 2.47 -4.89 -1.89
N ARG A 42 3.76 -5.15 -2.09
CA ARG A 42 4.56 -4.39 -3.08
C ARG A 42 3.97 -4.48 -4.49
N SER A 43 3.41 -5.63 -4.85
CA SER A 43 2.78 -5.85 -6.16
C SER A 43 1.52 -5.01 -6.35
N ASP A 44 0.69 -4.88 -5.31
CA ASP A 44 -0.53 -4.04 -5.35
C ASP A 44 -0.19 -2.58 -5.65
N ILE A 45 0.87 -2.08 -5.02
CA ILE A 45 1.37 -0.72 -5.23
C ILE A 45 1.78 -0.53 -6.70
N VAL A 46 2.63 -1.42 -7.23
CA VAL A 46 3.10 -1.34 -8.61
C VAL A 46 1.93 -1.41 -9.60
N ASN A 47 0.98 -2.32 -9.37
CA ASN A 47 -0.20 -2.46 -10.20
C ASN A 47 -1.08 -1.21 -10.18
N ALA A 48 -1.26 -0.58 -9.02
CA ALA A 48 -2.03 0.66 -8.89
C ALA A 48 -1.38 1.83 -9.65
N TYR A 49 -0.04 1.95 -9.59
CA TYR A 49 0.69 2.95 -10.40
C TYR A 49 0.55 2.67 -11.90
N ASN A 50 0.74 1.43 -12.32
CA ASN A 50 0.60 1.03 -13.73
C ASN A 50 -0.80 1.35 -14.26
N LYS A 51 -1.85 1.05 -13.48
CA LYS A 51 -3.23 1.37 -13.83
C LYS A 51 -3.42 2.88 -14.04
N LYS A 52 -2.94 3.71 -13.12
CA LYS A 52 -3.04 5.18 -13.24
C LYS A 52 -2.26 5.75 -14.43
N VAL A 53 -1.10 5.16 -14.74
CA VAL A 53 -0.31 5.56 -15.92
C VAL A 53 -1.07 5.22 -17.20
N VAL A 54 -1.64 4.01 -17.29
CA VAL A 54 -2.44 3.58 -18.44
C VAL A 54 -3.69 4.44 -18.63
N GLU A 55 -4.38 4.81 -17.55
CA GLU A 55 -5.53 5.73 -17.59
C GLU A 55 -5.14 7.10 -18.18
N LYS A 56 -4.06 7.72 -17.68
CA LYS A 56 -3.58 9.00 -18.21
C LYS A 56 -3.20 8.97 -19.69
N VAL A 57 -2.59 7.87 -20.15
CA VAL A 57 -2.21 7.71 -21.57
C VAL A 57 -3.45 7.65 -22.46
N ARG A 58 -4.53 7.01 -21.99
CA ARG A 58 -5.80 6.94 -22.73
C ARG A 58 -6.52 8.27 -22.82
N ASP A 59 -6.49 9.08 -21.76
CA ASP A 59 -7.14 10.40 -21.74
C ASP A 59 -6.41 11.45 -22.60
N THR A 60 -5.20 11.15 -23.07
CA THR A 60 -4.38 12.05 -23.90
C THR A 60 -4.56 11.79 -25.42
N TYR A 61 -5.45 10.86 -25.81
CA TYR A 61 -5.76 10.50 -27.20
C TYR A 61 -7.24 10.69 -27.54
#